data_AF-A0A737HEY4-F1
#
_entry.id   AF-A0A737HEY4-F1
#
_cell.length_a   1.000
_cell.length_b   1.000
_cell.length_c   1.000
_cell.angle_alpha   90.00
_cell.angle_beta   90.00
_cell.angle_gamma   90.00
#
_symmetry.space_group_name_H-M   'P 1'
#
loop_
_entity.id
_entity.type
_entity.pdbx_description
1 polymer ?
#
loop_
_entity_poly.entity_id
_entity_poly.type
_entity_poly.pdbx_seq_one_letter_code
_entity_poly.pdbx_strand_id
1 'polypeptide(L)'
;MSGKPAARQGDMTQYGGPVVQGSAGVMIGAPTGVACSVCPGGMTSGNPVNPLLGARVQPGETDFALPGPLPFVLSRTYSSYRTKTPAPAGLFGPGWKAPFDIRLQIRDKELILNDNGGRSIHFDPLFPGETAFSRSESFWLARGGVPALHESNPLYLLWQSLPEDIRTSPHVYLATSSLQGPWWILGWAERVPAPDDALPAPLPPYRTLTGLVDNFGHTLAYHRDADGEFAGEITAVTDGAGRRFRLVLTTQAQRAEQHRQQAVSEAASPLSFPDTLPATAYGADSGRRLAEVWLTHDPEYPDNLPAAPL
;
A
#
# COMPACT_ATOMS: atom_id res chain seq x y z
N MET A 1 28.92 -12.63 -3.20
CA MET A 1 28.71 -12.15 -4.59
C MET A 1 28.02 -10.81 -4.52
N SER A 2 28.64 -9.75 -5.04
CA SER A 2 28.06 -8.40 -5.07
C SER A 2 26.90 -8.39 -6.07
N GLY A 3 25.67 -8.20 -5.60
CA GLY A 3 24.54 -7.95 -6.49
C GLY A 3 24.81 -6.71 -7.32
N LYS A 4 24.56 -6.77 -8.63
CA LYS A 4 24.65 -5.58 -9.49
C LYS A 4 23.45 -4.66 -9.19
N PRO A 5 23.60 -3.32 -9.29
CA PRO A 5 22.50 -2.40 -9.05
C PRO A 5 21.32 -2.67 -9.99
N ALA A 6 20.09 -2.45 -9.52
CA ALA A 6 18.91 -2.42 -10.38
C ALA A 6 19.03 -1.24 -11.36
N ALA A 7 18.68 -1.48 -12.63
CA ALA A 7 18.75 -0.46 -13.67
C ALA A 7 17.70 0.65 -13.43
N ARG A 8 18.09 1.91 -13.63
CA ARG A 8 17.29 3.12 -13.46
C ARG A 8 16.77 3.63 -14.80
N GLN A 9 15.75 4.49 -14.78
CA GLN A 9 15.34 5.24 -15.96
C GLN A 9 16.55 6.07 -16.45
N GLY A 10 16.87 5.96 -17.73
CA GLY A 10 18.09 6.56 -18.32
C GLY A 10 19.30 5.62 -18.41
N ASP A 11 19.29 4.46 -17.75
CA ASP A 11 20.35 3.47 -17.94
C ASP A 11 20.30 2.89 -19.36
N MET A 12 21.47 2.70 -19.97
CA MET A 12 21.61 2.16 -21.31
C MET A 12 21.41 0.65 -21.30
N THR A 13 20.52 0.14 -22.16
CA THR A 13 20.42 -1.30 -22.38
C THR A 13 21.47 -1.75 -23.40
N GLN A 14 21.88 -3.03 -23.31
CA GLN A 14 22.89 -3.59 -24.21
C GLN A 14 22.43 -3.64 -25.68
N TYR A 15 21.12 -3.58 -25.95
CA TYR A 15 20.56 -3.80 -27.29
C TYR A 15 19.47 -2.79 -27.72
N GLY A 16 19.23 -1.70 -26.98
CA GLY A 16 18.24 -0.71 -27.40
C GLY A 16 18.03 0.42 -26.40
N GLY A 17 18.60 1.59 -26.71
CA GLY A 17 18.27 2.88 -26.09
C GLY A 17 18.37 2.97 -24.56
N PRO A 18 18.13 4.17 -24.00
CA PRO A 18 17.94 4.33 -22.56
C PRO A 18 16.62 3.69 -22.13
N VAL A 19 16.55 3.20 -20.89
CA VAL A 19 15.27 2.80 -20.26
C VAL A 19 14.36 4.03 -20.19
N VAL A 20 13.33 4.09 -21.03
CA VAL A 20 12.41 5.24 -21.14
C VAL A 20 11.15 5.15 -20.26
N GLN A 21 10.88 3.97 -19.67
CA GLN A 21 9.72 3.75 -18.81
C GLN A 21 10.11 2.98 -17.54
N GLY A 22 9.75 3.53 -16.37
CA GLY A 22 9.99 2.99 -15.04
C GLY A 22 9.71 4.06 -13.99
N SER A 23 9.17 3.70 -12.82
CA SER A 23 8.95 4.64 -11.72
C SER A 23 10.17 4.68 -10.78
N ALA A 24 10.54 5.86 -10.27
CA ALA A 24 11.52 5.97 -9.19
C ALA A 24 11.07 5.31 -7.88
N GLY A 25 9.79 4.93 -7.77
CA GLY A 25 9.19 4.19 -6.66
C GLY A 25 8.98 2.70 -6.94
N VAL A 26 9.60 2.11 -7.98
CA VAL A 26 9.48 0.66 -8.22
C VAL A 26 10.20 -0.09 -7.09
N MET A 27 9.41 -0.86 -6.35
CA MET A 27 9.85 -1.52 -5.13
C MET A 27 10.70 -2.75 -5.44
N ILE A 28 11.84 -2.88 -4.77
CA ILE A 28 12.62 -4.13 -4.74
C ILE A 28 11.72 -5.21 -4.14
N GLY A 29 11.47 -6.28 -4.89
CA GLY A 29 10.55 -7.37 -4.53
C GLY A 29 9.19 -7.35 -5.24
N ALA A 30 8.88 -6.33 -6.04
CA ALA A 30 7.70 -6.39 -6.90
C ALA A 30 7.84 -7.56 -7.90
N PRO A 31 6.85 -8.46 -8.06
CA PRO A 31 6.87 -9.51 -9.10
C PRO A 31 6.78 -8.93 -10.52
N THR A 32 6.96 -7.62 -10.70
CA THR A 32 6.64 -6.88 -11.91
C THR A 32 7.87 -6.43 -12.71
N GLY A 33 9.02 -7.06 -12.49
CA GLY A 33 10.13 -7.02 -13.45
C GLY A 33 11.51 -6.85 -12.81
N VAL A 34 12.17 -7.97 -12.49
CA VAL A 34 13.63 -8.05 -12.31
C VAL A 34 14.08 -9.41 -12.84
N ALA A 35 15.19 -9.47 -13.57
CA ALA A 35 15.71 -10.67 -14.23
C ALA A 35 15.94 -11.85 -13.26
N CYS A 36 15.74 -13.07 -13.75
CA CYS A 36 15.97 -14.32 -13.03
C CYS A 36 17.21 -14.99 -13.61
N SER A 37 18.29 -15.06 -12.83
CA SER A 37 19.58 -15.62 -13.25
C SER A 37 19.57 -17.13 -13.49
N VAL A 38 18.47 -17.81 -13.16
CA VAL A 38 18.30 -19.26 -13.33
C VAL A 38 17.20 -19.61 -14.34
N CYS A 39 16.52 -18.61 -14.90
CA CYS A 39 15.46 -18.81 -15.88
C CYS A 39 16.07 -18.85 -17.29
N PRO A 40 15.64 -19.77 -18.18
CA PRO A 40 16.10 -19.80 -19.57
C PRO A 40 15.88 -18.42 -20.23
N GLY A 41 16.96 -17.77 -20.68
CA GLY A 41 16.90 -16.45 -21.31
C GLY A 41 16.74 -15.25 -20.35
N GLY A 42 16.85 -15.43 -19.03
CA GLY A 42 16.84 -14.33 -18.05
C GLY A 42 15.48 -13.64 -17.84
N MET A 43 14.43 -14.10 -18.52
CA MET A 43 13.07 -13.56 -18.45
C MET A 43 12.29 -14.09 -17.24
N THR A 44 11.72 -13.20 -16.42
CA THR A 44 10.88 -13.51 -15.25
C THR A 44 9.38 -13.49 -15.51
N SER A 45 8.94 -13.14 -16.71
CA SER A 45 7.53 -13.18 -17.09
C SER A 45 7.39 -13.35 -18.60
N GLY A 46 6.58 -14.30 -19.04
CA GLY A 46 5.96 -14.18 -20.36
C GLY A 46 4.70 -13.36 -20.16
N ASN A 47 4.69 -12.05 -20.42
CA ASN A 47 3.51 -11.21 -20.16
C ASN A 47 2.24 -11.90 -20.70
N PRO A 48 1.27 -12.33 -19.86
CA PRO A 48 1.03 -11.92 -18.46
C PRO A 48 1.19 -13.03 -17.38
N VAL A 49 2.11 -13.98 -17.50
CA VAL A 49 2.29 -15.13 -16.58
C VAL A 49 3.68 -15.13 -15.94
N ASN A 50 3.72 -15.29 -14.61
CA ASN A 50 4.93 -15.59 -13.85
C ASN A 50 5.26 -17.09 -14.00
N PRO A 51 6.42 -17.46 -14.60
CA PRO A 51 6.75 -18.83 -14.93
C PRO A 51 7.10 -19.68 -13.71
N LEU A 52 7.49 -19.06 -12.59
CA LEU A 52 7.79 -19.78 -11.34
C LEU A 52 6.51 -20.11 -10.56
N LEU A 53 5.56 -19.19 -10.55
CA LEU A 53 4.32 -19.30 -9.76
C LEU A 53 3.14 -19.84 -10.57
N GLY A 54 3.23 -19.84 -11.91
CA GLY A 54 2.11 -20.10 -12.82
C GLY A 54 1.00 -19.05 -12.73
N ALA A 55 1.24 -17.94 -12.04
CA ALA A 55 0.24 -16.93 -11.74
C ALA A 55 0.14 -15.91 -12.87
N ARG A 56 -1.09 -15.49 -13.20
CA ARG A 56 -1.31 -14.32 -14.05
C ARG A 56 -0.98 -13.08 -13.25
N VAL A 57 -0.13 -12.23 -13.81
CA VAL A 57 0.35 -10.99 -13.20
C VAL A 57 0.10 -9.83 -14.16
N GLN A 58 -0.32 -8.69 -13.61
CA GLN A 58 -0.31 -7.42 -14.32
C GLN A 58 0.52 -6.45 -13.49
N PRO A 59 1.63 -5.95 -14.05
CA PRO A 59 2.42 -4.89 -13.45
C PRO A 59 1.59 -3.67 -13.07
N GLY A 60 2.08 -2.94 -12.07
CA GLY A 60 1.40 -1.73 -11.59
C GLY A 60 1.36 -0.67 -12.69
N GLU A 61 0.16 -0.33 -13.13
CA GLU A 61 -0.08 0.87 -13.93
C GLU A 61 -0.42 2.02 -12.98
N THR A 62 0.19 3.18 -13.19
CA THR A 62 -0.10 4.38 -12.40
C THR A 62 -1.44 4.94 -12.87
N ASP A 63 -2.43 4.98 -11.98
CA ASP A 63 -3.72 5.57 -12.26
C ASP A 63 -3.61 7.10 -12.19
N PHE A 64 -3.05 7.61 -11.09
CA PHE A 64 -2.72 9.03 -10.93
C PHE A 64 -1.60 9.21 -9.90
N ALA A 65 -0.99 10.40 -9.91
CA ALA A 65 0.00 10.81 -8.92
C ALA A 65 -0.29 12.24 -8.46
N LEU A 66 -0.29 12.43 -7.14
CA LEU A 66 -0.38 13.75 -6.53
C LEU A 66 1.06 14.25 -6.31
N PRO A 67 1.46 15.35 -6.97
CA PRO A 67 2.86 15.78 -6.99
C PRO A 67 3.28 16.25 -5.59
N GLY A 68 4.48 15.93 -5.16
CA GLY A 68 5.05 16.40 -3.89
C GLY A 68 6.46 15.84 -3.70
N PRO A 69 7.25 16.34 -2.73
CA PRO A 69 8.58 15.81 -2.44
C PRO A 69 8.55 14.29 -2.15
N LEU A 70 7.53 13.86 -1.39
CA LEU A 70 7.13 12.46 -1.26
C LEU A 70 5.73 12.30 -1.88
N PRO A 71 5.64 11.89 -3.16
CA PRO A 71 4.37 11.90 -3.88
C PRO A 71 3.45 10.75 -3.45
N PHE A 72 2.14 11.01 -3.44
CA PHE A 72 1.16 9.93 -3.40
C PHE A 72 0.95 9.42 -4.83
N VAL A 73 1.32 8.17 -5.07
CA VAL A 73 1.09 7.51 -6.37
C VAL A 73 0.08 6.41 -6.15
N LEU A 74 -1.08 6.52 -6.80
CA LEU A 74 -1.99 5.40 -6.91
C LEU A 74 -1.60 4.56 -8.12
N SER A 75 -1.33 3.29 -7.86
CA SER A 75 -1.21 2.28 -8.90
C SER A 75 -1.97 1.04 -8.50
N ARG A 76 -2.34 0.24 -9.50
CA ARG A 76 -3.02 -1.03 -9.29
C ARG A 76 -2.19 -2.15 -9.87
N THR A 77 -1.76 -3.07 -9.02
CA THR A 77 -1.13 -4.32 -9.44
C THR A 77 -2.15 -5.44 -9.35
N TYR A 78 -2.07 -6.41 -10.25
CA TYR A 78 -2.88 -7.62 -10.18
C TYR A 78 -1.98 -8.85 -10.08
N SER A 79 -2.36 -9.77 -9.21
CA SER A 79 -1.80 -11.11 -9.16
C SER A 79 -2.89 -12.14 -8.87
N SER A 80 -2.95 -13.20 -9.67
CA SER A 80 -3.80 -14.35 -9.37
C SER A 80 -3.18 -15.29 -8.35
N TYR A 81 -1.93 -15.05 -7.93
CA TYR A 81 -1.25 -15.90 -6.95
C TYR A 81 -1.87 -15.71 -5.57
N ARG A 82 -2.18 -16.82 -4.91
CA ARG A 82 -2.69 -16.81 -3.53
C ARG A 82 -1.63 -17.37 -2.60
N THR A 83 -1.11 -16.53 -1.72
CA THR A 83 -0.23 -16.99 -0.64
C THR A 83 -1.03 -17.81 0.38
N LYS A 84 -0.32 -18.58 1.22
CA LYS A 84 -0.95 -19.35 2.31
C LYS A 84 -1.60 -18.45 3.37
N THR A 85 -1.10 -17.23 3.50
CA THR A 85 -1.47 -16.25 4.53
C THR A 85 -1.78 -14.88 3.89
N PRO A 86 -2.79 -14.81 3.01
CA PRO A 86 -3.10 -13.58 2.29
C PRO A 86 -3.67 -12.54 3.24
N ALA A 87 -3.45 -11.25 2.94
CA ALA A 87 -4.27 -10.19 3.49
C ALA A 87 -5.70 -10.28 2.92
N PRO A 88 -6.71 -9.69 3.60
CA PRO A 88 -8.03 -9.48 3.00
C PRO A 88 -7.94 -8.75 1.65
N ALA A 89 -8.97 -8.91 0.81
CA ALA A 89 -9.08 -8.13 -0.42
C ALA A 89 -9.07 -6.63 -0.07
N GLY A 90 -8.30 -5.86 -0.84
CA GLY A 90 -8.23 -4.40 -0.68
C GLY A 90 -9.37 -3.70 -1.40
N LEU A 91 -9.25 -2.38 -1.52
CA LEU A 91 -10.28 -1.51 -2.11
C LEU A 91 -10.68 -1.92 -3.55
N PHE A 92 -9.77 -2.51 -4.32
CA PHE A 92 -10.00 -2.88 -5.72
C PHE A 92 -10.46 -4.34 -5.92
N GLY A 93 -10.74 -5.05 -4.82
CA GLY A 93 -11.23 -6.41 -4.84
C GLY A 93 -10.14 -7.49 -4.89
N PRO A 94 -10.53 -8.77 -5.02
CA PRO A 94 -9.60 -9.90 -5.02
C PRO A 94 -8.55 -9.82 -6.13
N GLY A 95 -7.30 -10.18 -5.79
CA GLY A 95 -6.16 -10.18 -6.72
C GLY A 95 -5.55 -8.79 -7.00
N TRP A 96 -6.33 -7.72 -6.86
CA TRP A 96 -5.83 -6.35 -6.98
C TRP A 96 -5.19 -5.85 -5.68
N LYS A 97 -4.16 -5.03 -5.81
CA LYS A 97 -3.45 -4.39 -4.69
C LYS A 97 -3.09 -2.95 -5.05
N ALA A 98 -3.27 -2.07 -4.08
CA ALA A 98 -2.79 -0.69 -4.11
C ALA A 98 -1.59 -0.51 -3.17
N PRO A 99 -0.76 0.53 -3.35
CA PRO A 99 0.36 0.82 -2.47
C PRO A 99 0.00 0.92 -0.98
N PHE A 100 -1.21 1.40 -0.66
CA PHE A 100 -1.70 1.53 0.71
C PHE A 100 -2.31 0.25 1.30
N ASP A 101 -2.39 -0.85 0.54
CA ASP A 101 -2.93 -2.13 1.01
C ASP A 101 -1.91 -2.95 1.83
N ILE A 102 -0.71 -2.40 2.07
CA ILE A 102 0.31 -3.04 2.91
C ILE A 102 -0.25 -3.27 4.32
N ARG A 103 -0.09 -4.49 4.81
CA ARG A 103 -0.63 -4.95 6.09
C ARG A 103 0.37 -5.84 6.81
N LEU A 104 0.52 -5.65 8.11
CA LEU A 104 1.23 -6.59 8.98
C LEU A 104 0.21 -7.38 9.78
N GLN A 105 0.20 -8.70 9.66
CA GLN A 105 -0.55 -9.57 10.56
C GLN A 105 0.32 -9.89 11.78
N ILE A 106 -0.25 -9.72 12.97
CA ILE A 106 0.40 -10.03 14.24
C ILE A 106 -0.22 -11.33 14.76
N ARG A 107 0.60 -12.37 14.87
CA ARG A 107 0.21 -13.68 15.40
C ARG A 107 1.11 -14.05 16.56
N ASP A 108 0.69 -15.00 17.38
CA ASP A 108 1.42 -15.38 18.59
C ASP A 108 2.87 -15.84 18.33
N LYS A 109 3.13 -16.45 17.18
CA LYS A 109 4.42 -17.07 16.83
C LYS A 109 5.11 -16.45 15.62
N GLU A 110 4.49 -15.50 14.94
CA GLU A 110 5.02 -14.93 13.71
C GLU A 110 4.41 -13.56 13.40
N LEU A 111 5.16 -12.77 12.65
CA LEU A 111 4.70 -11.57 11.98
C LEU A 111 4.66 -11.82 10.48
N ILE A 112 3.57 -11.40 9.82
CA ILE A 112 3.42 -11.58 8.37
C ILE A 112 3.17 -10.24 7.71
N LEU A 113 4.15 -9.75 6.97
CA LEU A 113 3.98 -8.56 6.15
C LEU A 113 3.40 -8.95 4.80
N ASN A 114 2.19 -8.50 4.52
CA ASN A 114 1.60 -8.50 3.20
C ASN A 114 1.96 -7.21 2.48
N ASP A 115 2.72 -7.30 1.40
CA ASP A 115 3.12 -6.14 0.60
C ASP A 115 2.07 -5.78 -0.47
N ASN A 116 2.31 -4.68 -1.18
CA ASN A 116 1.45 -4.21 -2.28
C ASN A 116 1.59 -5.06 -3.56
N GLY A 117 2.44 -6.10 -3.57
CA GLY A 117 2.56 -7.08 -4.64
C GLY A 117 1.73 -8.35 -4.37
N GLY A 118 1.05 -8.41 -3.22
CA GLY A 118 0.27 -9.57 -2.79
C GLY A 118 1.12 -10.72 -2.23
N ARG A 119 2.38 -10.46 -1.88
CA ARG A 119 3.26 -11.45 -1.25
C ARG A 119 2.99 -11.52 0.25
N SER A 120 3.47 -12.58 0.89
CA SER A 120 3.48 -12.74 2.35
C SER A 120 4.92 -12.99 2.79
N ILE A 121 5.48 -12.06 3.55
CA ILE A 121 6.84 -12.13 4.08
C ILE A 121 6.75 -12.42 5.57
N HIS A 122 7.38 -13.51 6.01
CA HIS A 122 7.31 -14.00 7.38
C HIS A 122 8.52 -13.55 8.17
N PHE A 123 8.29 -13.11 9.41
CA PHE A 123 9.30 -12.72 10.38
C PHE A 123 9.00 -13.36 11.74
N ASP A 124 10.04 -13.55 12.54
CA ASP A 124 9.86 -13.86 13.96
C ASP A 124 9.21 -12.67 14.69
N PRO A 125 8.52 -12.90 15.83
CA PRO A 125 8.00 -11.82 16.67
C PRO A 125 9.11 -10.88 17.14
N LEU A 126 8.86 -9.58 17.06
CA LEU A 126 9.79 -8.54 17.50
C LEU A 126 9.41 -7.99 18.87
N PHE A 127 10.39 -7.88 19.77
CA PHE A 127 10.29 -7.07 20.98
C PHE A 127 10.30 -5.57 20.65
N PRO A 128 9.80 -4.70 21.55
CA PRO A 128 9.90 -3.26 21.37
C PRO A 128 11.36 -2.80 21.14
N GLY A 129 11.59 -2.02 20.07
CA GLY A 129 12.91 -1.57 19.64
C GLY A 129 13.75 -2.58 18.86
N GLU A 130 13.24 -3.79 18.60
CA GLU A 130 13.94 -4.80 17.83
C GLU A 130 13.77 -4.58 16.31
N THR A 131 14.79 -4.99 15.56
CA THR A 131 14.81 -4.95 14.10
C THR A 131 15.16 -6.33 13.53
N ALA A 132 14.48 -6.75 12.46
CA ALA A 132 14.80 -7.94 11.68
C ALA A 132 15.07 -7.58 10.22
N PHE A 133 16.06 -8.27 9.63
CA PHE A 133 16.36 -8.16 8.20
C PHE A 133 16.09 -9.49 7.50
N SER A 134 15.18 -9.47 6.54
CA SER A 134 15.01 -10.58 5.61
C SER A 134 16.03 -10.45 4.47
N ARG A 135 17.00 -11.38 4.46
CA ARG A 135 18.03 -11.43 3.40
C ARG A 135 17.45 -11.82 2.04
N SER A 136 16.44 -12.69 2.00
CA SER A 136 15.81 -13.11 0.74
C SER A 136 15.03 -11.97 0.10
N GLU A 137 14.38 -11.14 0.93
CA GLU A 137 13.56 -10.02 0.46
C GLU A 137 14.34 -8.70 0.37
N SER A 138 15.57 -8.66 0.90
CA SER A 138 16.34 -7.42 1.09
C SER A 138 15.52 -6.35 1.80
N PHE A 139 14.90 -6.74 2.92
CA PHE A 139 13.84 -5.96 3.54
C PHE A 139 13.96 -5.95 5.07
N TRP A 140 13.77 -4.78 5.68
CA TRP A 140 13.79 -4.59 7.12
C TRP A 140 12.38 -4.44 7.69
N LEU A 141 12.15 -5.08 8.82
CA LEU A 141 11.02 -4.85 9.70
C LEU A 141 11.57 -4.43 11.07
N ALA A 142 11.00 -3.39 11.65
CA ALA A 142 11.34 -2.93 12.98
C ALA A 142 10.08 -2.69 13.80
N ARG A 143 10.20 -2.79 15.12
CA ARG A 143 9.12 -2.46 16.05
C ARG A 143 9.51 -1.22 16.83
N GLY A 144 8.61 -0.25 16.91
CA GLY A 144 8.76 0.90 17.80
C GLY A 144 8.85 0.49 19.28
N GLY A 145 8.94 1.48 20.17
CA GLY A 145 9.03 1.29 21.61
C GLY A 145 10.33 1.76 22.24
N VAL A 146 11.24 2.35 21.47
CA VAL A 146 12.49 2.94 21.98
C VAL A 146 12.75 4.29 21.33
N PRO A 147 13.24 5.29 22.08
CA PRO A 147 13.57 6.58 21.51
C PRO A 147 14.71 6.47 20.49
N ALA A 148 15.70 5.60 20.70
CA ALA A 148 16.79 5.41 19.75
C ALA A 148 17.14 3.93 19.65
N LEU A 149 17.49 3.49 18.44
CA LEU A 149 18.22 2.25 18.27
C LEU A 149 19.66 2.43 18.76
N HIS A 150 20.34 1.32 19.05
CA HIS A 150 21.77 1.35 19.31
C HIS A 150 22.54 1.82 18.06
N GLU A 151 23.64 2.57 18.24
CA GLU A 151 24.42 3.16 17.13
C GLU A 151 24.97 2.12 16.14
N SER A 152 25.17 0.89 16.60
CA SER A 152 25.61 -0.22 15.74
C SER A 152 24.50 -0.78 14.85
N ASN A 153 23.24 -0.39 15.06
CA ASN A 153 22.13 -0.83 14.22
C ASN A 153 22.22 -0.12 12.86
N PRO A 154 22.18 -0.85 11.72
CA PRO A 154 22.22 -0.23 10.39
C PRO A 154 21.14 0.82 10.14
N LEU A 155 20.00 0.71 10.84
CA LEU A 155 18.87 1.62 10.72
C LEU A 155 18.98 2.81 11.69
N TYR A 156 20.05 2.95 12.48
CA TYR A 156 20.18 4.00 13.50
C TYR A 156 19.91 5.41 12.94
N LEU A 157 20.57 5.79 11.85
CA LEU A 157 20.40 7.13 11.25
C LEU A 157 18.99 7.34 10.71
N LEU A 158 18.46 6.33 9.99
CA LEU A 158 17.12 6.40 9.43
C LEU A 158 16.05 6.43 10.53
N TRP A 159 16.26 5.74 11.64
CA TRP A 159 15.38 5.78 12.81
C TRP A 159 15.22 7.20 13.34
N GLN A 160 16.30 7.99 13.39
CA GLN A 160 16.25 9.38 13.87
C GLN A 160 15.44 10.33 12.98
N SER A 161 15.14 9.96 11.74
CA SER A 161 14.24 10.74 10.88
C SER A 161 12.77 10.66 11.31
N LEU A 162 12.41 9.68 12.16
CA LEU A 162 11.04 9.49 12.62
C LEU A 162 10.68 10.44 13.76
N PRO A 163 9.42 10.93 13.79
CA PRO A 163 8.83 11.57 14.96
C PRO A 163 8.96 10.71 16.23
N GLU A 164 9.11 11.36 17.39
CA GLU A 164 9.38 10.67 18.66
C GLU A 164 8.23 9.78 19.13
N ASP A 165 7.00 10.21 18.92
CA ASP A 165 5.77 9.46 19.19
C ASP A 165 5.72 8.15 18.40
N ILE A 166 6.19 8.16 17.15
CA ILE A 166 6.31 6.96 16.31
C ILE A 166 7.42 6.04 16.84
N ARG A 167 8.60 6.58 17.17
CA ARG A 167 9.75 5.80 17.67
C ARG A 167 9.43 5.10 19.00
N THR A 168 8.78 5.81 19.90
CA THR A 168 8.51 5.34 21.28
C THR A 168 7.26 4.48 21.39
N SER A 169 6.43 4.37 20.35
CA SER A 169 5.23 3.54 20.37
C SER A 169 5.55 2.04 20.16
N PRO A 170 5.31 1.15 21.15
CA PRO A 170 5.52 -0.29 20.98
C PRO A 170 4.45 -0.97 20.12
N HIS A 171 3.44 -0.21 19.68
CA HIS A 171 2.34 -0.67 18.85
C HIS A 171 2.54 -0.34 17.38
N VAL A 172 3.51 0.51 17.03
CA VAL A 172 3.84 0.82 15.63
C VAL A 172 4.94 -0.12 15.14
N TYR A 173 4.78 -0.59 13.91
CA TYR A 173 5.82 -1.29 13.19
C TYR A 173 6.29 -0.43 12.02
N LEU A 174 7.55 -0.61 11.66
CA LEU A 174 8.24 0.19 10.67
C LEU A 174 8.86 -0.77 9.67
N ALA A 175 8.72 -0.46 8.39
CA ALA A 175 9.21 -1.31 7.31
C ALA A 175 10.03 -0.48 6.33
N THR A 176 11.14 -1.02 5.82
CA THR A 176 11.90 -0.36 4.75
C THR A 176 12.74 -1.34 3.96
N SER A 177 12.91 -1.10 2.66
CA SER A 177 13.80 -1.87 1.79
C SER A 177 15.20 -1.26 1.67
N SER A 178 15.44 -0.12 2.33
CA SER A 178 16.67 0.66 2.19
C SER A 178 17.10 1.27 3.52
N LEU A 179 18.41 1.38 3.75
CA LEU A 179 18.95 2.11 4.90
C LEU A 179 18.74 3.63 4.80
N GLN A 180 18.27 4.12 3.66
CA GLN A 180 17.91 5.53 3.42
C GLN A 180 16.40 5.75 3.35
N GLY A 181 15.60 4.71 3.61
CA GLY A 181 14.14 4.83 3.59
C GLY A 181 13.52 4.76 2.18
N PRO A 182 12.25 5.18 2.06
CA PRO A 182 11.42 5.71 3.14
C PRO A 182 11.08 4.64 4.20
N TRP A 183 10.68 5.09 5.37
CA TRP A 183 9.94 4.28 6.34
C TRP A 183 8.50 4.11 5.91
N TRP A 184 8.00 2.88 6.03
CA TRP A 184 6.59 2.56 6.00
C TRP A 184 6.09 2.43 7.42
N ILE A 185 5.20 3.33 7.83
CA ILE A 185 4.62 3.34 9.17
C ILE A 185 3.37 2.45 9.16
N LEU A 186 3.44 1.37 9.92
CA LEU A 186 2.39 0.38 10.07
C LEU A 186 1.73 0.57 11.44
N GLY A 187 0.68 1.39 11.44
CA GLY A 187 -0.16 1.69 12.59
C GLY A 187 -1.49 0.91 12.57
N TRP A 188 -2.48 1.40 13.31
CA TRP A 188 -3.84 0.87 13.29
C TRP A 188 -4.77 1.93 12.73
N ALA A 189 -5.89 1.50 12.14
CA ALA A 189 -7.00 2.40 11.88
C ALA A 189 -7.71 2.68 13.21
N GLU A 190 -8.00 3.94 13.50
CA GLU A 190 -8.91 4.28 14.59
C GLU A 190 -10.26 3.60 14.34
N ARG A 191 -10.95 3.24 15.43
CA ARG A 191 -12.28 2.63 15.38
C ARG A 191 -13.09 3.21 16.51
N VAL A 192 -14.35 3.53 16.23
CA VAL A 192 -15.32 3.86 17.27
C VAL A 192 -15.72 2.55 17.99
N PRO A 193 -15.42 2.39 19.30
CA PRO A 193 -15.83 1.21 20.05
C PRO A 193 -17.35 1.11 20.12
N ALA A 194 -17.89 -0.11 20.07
CA ALA A 194 -19.32 -0.32 20.31
C ALA A 194 -19.66 0.00 21.79
N PRO A 195 -20.94 0.30 22.12
CA PRO A 195 -21.34 0.62 23.49
C PRO A 195 -20.94 -0.43 24.53
N ASP A 196 -20.88 -1.69 24.12
CA ASP A 196 -20.56 -2.84 24.98
C ASP A 196 -19.07 -3.26 24.90
N ASP A 197 -18.24 -2.57 24.10
CA ASP A 197 -16.81 -2.86 24.00
C ASP A 197 -16.07 -2.40 25.27
N ALA A 198 -15.22 -3.26 25.82
CA ALA A 198 -14.36 -2.90 26.94
C ALA A 198 -13.36 -1.80 26.53
N LEU A 199 -13.19 -0.77 27.38
CA LEU A 199 -12.28 0.35 27.13
C LEU A 199 -10.99 0.26 27.98
N PRO A 200 -9.80 0.56 27.39
CA PRO A 200 -9.59 0.84 25.97
C PRO A 200 -9.79 -0.41 25.11
N ALA A 201 -10.41 -0.25 23.93
CA ALA A 201 -10.65 -1.36 23.02
C ALA A 201 -9.32 -1.99 22.62
N PRO A 202 -9.22 -3.34 22.59
CA PRO A 202 -7.99 -4.01 22.19
C PRO A 202 -7.61 -3.63 20.77
N LEU A 203 -6.32 -3.37 20.54
CA LEU A 203 -5.83 -3.09 19.19
C LEU A 203 -6.06 -4.30 18.28
N PRO A 204 -6.35 -4.06 16.99
CA PRO A 204 -6.51 -5.15 16.04
C PRO A 204 -5.25 -6.03 15.98
N PRO A 205 -5.37 -7.35 15.71
CA PRO A 205 -4.24 -8.26 15.55
C PRO A 205 -3.51 -8.06 14.20
N TYR A 206 -3.50 -6.82 13.71
CA TYR A 206 -2.84 -6.41 12.49
C TYR A 206 -2.53 -4.92 12.52
N ARG A 207 -1.62 -4.50 11.65
CA ARG A 207 -1.33 -3.10 11.34
C ARG A 207 -1.52 -2.84 9.85
N THR A 208 -1.89 -1.62 9.51
CA THR A 208 -2.07 -1.14 8.14
C THR A 208 -1.13 0.02 7.89
N LEU A 209 -0.79 0.28 6.63
CA LEU A 209 -0.04 1.48 6.28
C LEU A 209 -0.82 2.74 6.69
N THR A 210 -0.21 3.54 7.56
CA THR A 210 -0.74 4.82 8.06
C THR A 210 0.15 5.99 7.65
N GLY A 211 1.38 5.74 7.22
CA GLY A 211 2.17 6.77 6.58
C GLY A 211 3.49 6.32 5.97
N LEU A 212 4.14 7.27 5.29
CA LEU A 212 5.50 7.19 4.78
C LEU A 212 6.31 8.35 5.32
N VAL A 213 7.58 8.12 5.60
CA VAL A 213 8.54 9.17 5.98
C VAL A 213 9.85 8.91 5.26
N ASP A 214 10.33 9.84 4.44
CA ASP A 214 11.66 9.72 3.83
C ASP A 214 12.77 10.21 4.78
N ASN A 215 14.03 10.02 4.39
CA ASN A 215 15.17 10.47 5.20
C ASN A 215 15.36 12.00 5.25
N PHE A 216 14.62 12.76 4.44
CA PHE A 216 14.58 14.22 4.48
C PHE A 216 13.47 14.76 5.39
N GLY A 217 12.65 13.86 5.97
CA GLY A 217 11.54 14.21 6.83
C GLY A 217 10.25 14.56 6.07
N HIS A 218 10.20 14.35 4.75
CA HIS A 218 8.95 14.49 4.02
C HIS A 218 8.03 13.33 4.40
N THR A 219 6.77 13.66 4.62
CA THR A 219 5.78 12.70 5.12
C THR A 219 4.64 12.51 4.14
N LEU A 220 4.02 11.34 4.21
CA LEU A 220 2.70 11.09 3.63
C LEU A 220 1.88 10.36 4.68
N ALA A 221 0.72 10.90 5.06
CA ALA A 221 -0.18 10.29 6.03
C ALA A 221 -1.42 9.73 5.33
N TYR A 222 -1.73 8.47 5.59
CA TYR A 222 -2.92 7.78 5.09
C TYR A 222 -3.99 7.77 6.17
N HIS A 223 -5.14 8.39 5.88
CA HIS A 223 -6.27 8.48 6.80
C HIS A 223 -7.32 7.46 6.43
N ARG A 224 -7.86 6.79 7.45
CA ARG A 224 -8.92 5.79 7.30
C ARG A 224 -10.11 6.19 8.14
N ASP A 225 -11.32 5.96 7.62
CA ASP A 225 -12.54 6.27 8.38
C ASP A 225 -12.65 5.35 9.59
N ALA A 226 -12.96 5.91 10.75
CA ALA A 226 -13.07 5.16 12.00
C ALA A 226 -14.42 4.44 12.16
N ASP A 227 -15.43 4.89 11.42
CA ASP A 227 -16.81 4.42 11.48
C ASP A 227 -17.53 4.60 10.13
N GLY A 228 -18.84 4.30 10.11
CA GLY A 228 -19.69 4.48 8.94
C GLY A 228 -19.52 3.45 7.83
N GLU A 229 -20.10 3.76 6.66
CA GLU A 229 -20.15 2.86 5.49
C GLU A 229 -18.76 2.50 4.94
N PHE A 230 -17.73 3.30 5.22
CA PHE A 230 -16.36 3.13 4.74
C PHE A 230 -15.34 2.86 5.86
N ALA A 231 -15.79 2.48 7.06
CA ALA A 231 -14.91 2.18 8.19
C ALA A 231 -13.73 1.26 7.79
N GLY A 232 -12.52 1.67 8.16
CA GLY A 232 -11.25 0.99 7.87
C GLY A 232 -10.67 1.23 6.47
N GLU A 233 -11.43 1.81 5.53
CA GLU A 233 -10.94 2.15 4.20
C GLU A 233 -10.15 3.45 4.21
N ILE A 234 -9.23 3.58 3.26
CA ILE A 234 -8.53 4.84 3.03
C ILE A 234 -9.48 5.88 2.45
N THR A 235 -9.56 7.03 3.09
CA THR A 235 -10.52 8.09 2.75
C THR A 235 -9.87 9.45 2.60
N ALA A 236 -8.65 9.63 3.11
CA ALA A 236 -7.86 10.80 2.78
C ALA A 236 -6.35 10.50 2.80
N VAL A 237 -5.59 11.39 2.16
CA VAL A 237 -4.13 11.43 2.23
C VAL A 237 -3.70 12.85 2.55
N THR A 238 -2.73 13.01 3.44
CA THR A 238 -2.07 14.30 3.70
C THR A 238 -0.60 14.21 3.36
N ASP A 239 -0.10 15.14 2.55
CA ASP A 239 1.31 15.20 2.20
C ASP A 239 2.14 16.03 3.18
N GLY A 240 3.45 16.09 2.97
CA GLY A 240 4.38 16.83 3.81
C GLY A 240 4.23 18.35 3.76
N ALA A 241 3.49 18.88 2.77
CA ALA A 241 3.12 20.30 2.72
C ALA A 241 1.83 20.60 3.49
N GLY A 242 1.19 19.57 4.06
CA GLY A 242 -0.07 19.69 4.79
C GLY A 242 -1.32 19.69 3.89
N ARG A 243 -1.17 19.48 2.58
CA ARG A 243 -2.32 19.42 1.67
C ARG A 243 -3.10 18.15 1.93
N ARG A 244 -4.43 18.25 2.03
CA ARG A 244 -5.32 17.12 2.31
C ARG A 244 -6.15 16.76 1.08
N PHE A 245 -5.95 15.54 0.60
CA PHE A 245 -6.69 14.95 -0.50
C PHE A 245 -7.76 14.00 0.03
N ARG A 246 -9.03 14.23 -0.30
CA ARG A 246 -10.14 13.32 0.01
C ARG A 246 -10.27 12.30 -1.12
N LEU A 247 -10.27 11.03 -0.76
CA LEU A 247 -10.55 9.90 -1.64
C LEU A 247 -12.02 9.51 -1.48
N VAL A 248 -12.86 9.88 -2.43
CA VAL A 248 -14.30 9.61 -2.40
C VAL A 248 -14.53 8.17 -2.84
N LEU A 249 -15.17 7.39 -1.98
CA LEU A 249 -15.48 6.00 -2.23
C LEU A 249 -16.96 5.84 -2.59
N THR A 250 -17.26 4.85 -3.43
CA THR A 250 -18.63 4.44 -3.77
C THR A 250 -18.83 2.97 -3.48
N THR A 251 -20.06 2.58 -3.14
CA THR A 251 -20.44 1.16 -2.97
C THR A 251 -21.04 0.58 -4.25
N GLN A 252 -21.10 -0.75 -4.31
CA GLN A 252 -21.70 -1.45 -5.45
C GLN A 252 -23.18 -1.10 -5.61
N ALA A 253 -23.91 -0.98 -4.50
CA ALA A 253 -25.31 -0.58 -4.49
C ALA A 253 -25.50 0.85 -5.02
N GLN A 254 -24.64 1.80 -4.64
CA GLN A 254 -24.67 3.17 -5.18
C GLN A 254 -24.45 3.19 -6.69
N ARG A 255 -23.48 2.42 -7.21
CA ARG A 255 -23.24 2.31 -8.65
C ARG A 255 -24.37 1.61 -9.39
N ALA A 256 -24.99 0.60 -8.79
CA ALA A 256 -26.16 -0.09 -9.35
C ALA A 256 -27.35 0.87 -9.49
N GLU A 257 -27.57 1.71 -8.48
CA GLU A 257 -28.62 2.72 -8.51
C GLU A 257 -28.37 3.79 -9.56
N GLN A 258 -27.13 4.30 -9.67
CA GLN A 258 -26.75 5.24 -10.73
C GLN A 258 -26.98 4.65 -12.12
N HIS A 259 -26.63 3.37 -12.33
CA HIS A 259 -26.86 2.68 -13.60
C HIS A 259 -28.37 2.56 -13.93
N ARG A 260 -29.22 2.27 -12.93
CA ARG A 260 -30.68 2.25 -13.11
C ARG A 260 -31.22 3.62 -13.51
N GLN A 261 -30.76 4.69 -12.85
CA GLN A 261 -31.18 6.05 -13.15
C GLN A 261 -30.76 6.49 -14.57
N GLN A 262 -29.54 6.14 -14.99
CA GLN A 262 -29.05 6.39 -16.34
C GLN A 262 -29.89 5.65 -17.40
N ALA A 263 -30.17 4.37 -17.20
CA ALA A 263 -30.98 3.58 -18.13
C ALA A 263 -32.39 4.16 -18.32
N VAL A 264 -33.02 4.65 -17.25
CA VAL A 264 -34.31 5.35 -17.32
C VAL A 264 -34.19 6.64 -18.15
N SER A 265 -33.13 7.43 -17.93
CA SER A 265 -32.91 8.67 -18.66
C SER A 265 -32.63 8.47 -20.15
N GLU A 266 -31.98 7.35 -20.51
CA GLU A 266 -31.61 7.00 -21.88
C GLU A 266 -32.69 6.19 -22.60
N ALA A 267 -33.83 5.92 -21.96
CA ALA A 267 -34.90 5.05 -22.47
C ALA A 267 -34.39 3.65 -22.92
N ALA A 268 -33.31 3.18 -22.28
CA ALA A 268 -32.69 1.89 -22.55
C ALA A 268 -33.22 0.85 -21.56
N SER A 269 -33.35 -0.41 -22.00
CA SER A 269 -33.57 -1.52 -21.07
C SER A 269 -32.31 -1.67 -20.20
N PRO A 270 -32.40 -1.50 -18.87
CA PRO A 270 -31.22 -1.61 -18.02
C PRO A 270 -30.66 -3.04 -18.13
N LEU A 271 -29.40 -3.16 -18.53
CA LEU A 271 -28.65 -4.40 -18.29
C LEU A 271 -28.63 -4.67 -16.77
N SER A 272 -28.66 -5.94 -16.39
CA SER A 272 -28.59 -6.34 -14.98
C SER A 272 -27.27 -5.90 -14.36
N PHE A 273 -27.29 -4.82 -13.59
CA PHE A 273 -26.16 -4.37 -12.77
C PHE A 273 -26.44 -4.75 -11.30
N PRO A 274 -25.66 -5.67 -10.71
CA PRO A 274 -25.99 -6.24 -9.40
C PRO A 274 -25.71 -5.25 -8.26
N ASP A 275 -26.57 -5.22 -7.24
CA ASP A 275 -26.37 -4.41 -6.03
C ASP A 275 -25.26 -4.96 -5.12
N THR A 276 -24.95 -6.27 -5.22
CA THR A 276 -23.94 -6.96 -4.42
C THR A 276 -23.01 -7.79 -5.31
N LEU A 277 -21.73 -7.87 -4.93
CA LEU A 277 -20.77 -8.73 -5.62
C LEU A 277 -20.72 -10.12 -4.96
N PRO A 278 -20.65 -11.20 -5.75
CA PRO A 278 -20.55 -12.55 -5.20
C PRO A 278 -19.19 -12.74 -4.52
N ALA A 279 -19.17 -13.52 -3.44
CA ALA A 279 -17.92 -14.00 -2.87
C ALA A 279 -17.20 -14.91 -3.88
N THR A 280 -15.88 -14.77 -3.96
CA THR A 280 -15.06 -15.61 -4.83
C THR A 280 -14.15 -16.51 -4.00
N ALA A 281 -13.59 -17.55 -4.62
CA ALA A 281 -12.54 -18.34 -4.00
C ALA A 281 -11.27 -17.52 -3.65
N TYR A 282 -11.14 -16.32 -4.21
CA TYR A 282 -10.03 -15.38 -3.99
C TYR A 282 -10.31 -14.35 -2.88
N GLY A 283 -11.48 -14.42 -2.24
CA GLY A 283 -11.90 -13.52 -1.18
C GLY A 283 -13.24 -12.85 -1.47
N ALA A 284 -13.83 -12.26 -0.44
CA ALA A 284 -14.98 -11.39 -0.57
C ALA A 284 -14.52 -10.02 -1.09
N ASP A 285 -15.17 -9.54 -2.14
CA ASP A 285 -15.02 -8.17 -2.59
C ASP A 285 -15.90 -7.26 -1.73
N SER A 286 -15.36 -6.17 -1.20
CA SER A 286 -16.15 -5.22 -0.41
C SER A 286 -17.19 -4.47 -1.26
N GLY A 287 -17.05 -4.49 -2.59
CA GLY A 287 -17.87 -3.70 -3.50
C GLY A 287 -17.61 -2.19 -3.39
N ARG A 288 -16.63 -1.75 -2.60
CA ARG A 288 -16.23 -0.36 -2.49
C ARG A 288 -15.24 -0.02 -3.60
N ARG A 289 -15.28 1.16 -4.20
CA ARG A 289 -14.30 1.62 -5.20
C ARG A 289 -13.99 3.09 -5.03
N LEU A 290 -12.76 3.48 -5.34
CA LEU A 290 -12.41 4.89 -5.49
C LEU A 290 -13.17 5.45 -6.71
N ALA A 291 -13.89 6.55 -6.49
CA ALA A 291 -14.64 7.25 -7.54
C ALA A 291 -13.96 8.57 -7.91
N GLU A 292 -13.55 9.35 -6.92
CA GLU A 292 -13.02 10.69 -7.14
C GLU A 292 -11.93 11.02 -6.12
N VAL A 293 -11.07 11.98 -6.48
CA VAL A 293 -10.04 12.51 -5.59
C VAL A 293 -10.15 14.03 -5.58
N TRP A 294 -10.24 14.62 -4.40
CA TRP A 294 -10.40 16.06 -4.24
C TRP A 294 -9.29 16.64 -3.39
N LEU A 295 -8.70 17.76 -3.81
CA LEU A 295 -7.91 18.60 -2.91
C LEU A 295 -8.88 19.41 -2.03
N THR A 296 -8.92 19.10 -0.74
CA THR A 296 -9.88 19.66 0.23
C THR A 296 -9.27 20.67 1.20
N HIS A 297 -7.95 20.69 1.29
CA HIS A 297 -7.21 21.64 2.11
C HIS A 297 -5.85 21.86 1.47
N ASP A 298 -5.47 23.12 1.29
CA ASP A 298 -4.14 23.53 0.87
C ASP A 298 -3.70 24.68 1.79
N PRO A 299 -2.67 24.49 2.63
CA PRO A 299 -2.18 25.56 3.51
C PRO A 299 -1.59 26.76 2.78
N GLU A 300 -1.02 26.57 1.57
CA GLU A 300 -0.39 27.62 0.79
C GLU A 300 -1.43 28.42 0.00
N TYR A 301 -2.45 27.73 -0.53
CA TYR A 301 -3.51 28.33 -1.33
C TYR A 301 -4.92 27.96 -0.83
N PRO A 302 -5.33 28.40 0.37
CA PRO A 302 -6.58 27.97 0.99
C PRO A 302 -7.84 28.38 0.19
N ASP A 303 -7.77 29.49 -0.54
CA ASP A 303 -8.87 30.02 -1.34
C ASP A 303 -8.89 29.51 -2.79
N ASN A 304 -7.91 28.68 -3.20
CA ASN A 304 -7.73 28.21 -4.57
C ASN A 304 -7.88 26.68 -4.69
N LEU A 305 -8.92 26.14 -4.06
CA LEU A 305 -9.26 24.72 -4.19
C LEU A 305 -9.94 24.46 -5.55
N PRO A 306 -9.67 23.30 -6.19
CA PRO A 306 -10.26 22.99 -7.49
C PRO A 306 -11.78 22.81 -7.40
N ALA A 307 -12.50 23.29 -8.42
CA ALA A 307 -13.96 23.14 -8.52
C ALA A 307 -14.40 21.76 -9.04
N ALA A 308 -13.44 20.90 -9.40
CA ALA A 308 -13.65 19.56 -9.96
C ALA A 308 -12.65 18.57 -9.32
N PRO A 309 -12.96 17.26 -9.35
CA PRO A 309 -12.00 16.25 -8.88
C PRO A 309 -10.75 16.21 -9.77
N LEU A 310 -9.64 15.76 -9.17
CA LEU A 310 -8.31 15.63 -9.80
C LEU A 310 -8.20 14.44 -10.74
#